data_AF-A0A068Z0C8-F1
#
_entry.id   AF-A0A068Z0C8-F1
#
_cell.length_a   1.000
_cell.length_b   1.000
_cell.length_c   1.000
_cell.angle_alpha   90.00
_cell.angle_beta   90.00
_cell.angle_gamma   90.00
#
_symmetry.space_group_name_H-M   'P 1'
#
loop_
_entity.id
_entity.type
_entity.pdbx_description
1 polymer ?
#
loop_
_entity_poly.entity_id
_entity_poly.type
_entity_poly.pdbx_seq_one_letter_code
_entity_poly.pdbx_strand_id
1 'polypeptide(L)'
;MSLLHLLKNQLIEVIEWTDDSRDTLSYRWPDEDKEIKNGAQLIVRESQQVQFVAAGQYADLFNPGKHTLGTENVPVLSTILG
;
A
#
# COMPACT_ATOMS: atom_id res chain seq x y z
N MET A 1 -27.94 9.28 6.74
CA MET A 1 -26.93 8.21 6.56
C MET A 1 -27.03 7.73 5.12
N SER A 2 -26.21 8.30 4.24
CA SER A 2 -26.43 8.25 2.79
C SER A 2 -25.76 7.03 2.15
N LEU A 3 -26.52 6.30 1.34
CA LEU A 3 -26.09 5.19 0.47
C LEU A 3 -24.89 5.57 -0.44
N LEU A 4 -24.72 6.86 -0.71
CA LEU A 4 -23.56 7.40 -1.45
C LEU A 4 -22.21 7.18 -0.73
N HIS A 5 -22.20 7.08 0.61
CA HIS A 5 -20.98 6.82 1.38
C HIS A 5 -20.49 5.37 1.19
N LEU A 6 -21.42 4.43 0.99
CA LEU A 6 -21.10 3.03 0.74
C LEU A 6 -20.51 2.82 -0.67
N LEU A 7 -20.98 3.58 -1.66
CA LEU A 7 -20.42 3.54 -3.03
C LEU A 7 -19.05 4.22 -3.12
N LYS A 8 -18.80 5.29 -2.35
CA LYS A 8 -17.49 5.97 -2.31
C LYS A 8 -16.39 5.10 -1.67
N ASN A 9 -16.75 4.22 -0.73
CA ASN A 9 -15.83 3.27 -0.10
C ASN A 9 -15.48 2.05 -0.97
N GLN A 10 -16.09 1.89 -2.15
CA GLN A 10 -15.74 0.85 -3.12
C GLN A 10 -14.76 1.35 -4.19
N LEU A 11 -14.23 2.57 -4.07
CA LEU A 11 -13.13 3.01 -4.90
C LEU A 11 -11.89 2.23 -4.49
N ILE A 12 -11.44 1.35 -5.37
CA ILE A 12 -10.17 0.63 -5.25
C ILE A 12 -9.07 1.69 -5.04
N GLU A 13 -8.44 1.64 -3.87
CA GLU A 13 -7.33 2.51 -3.55
C GLU A 13 -6.11 2.11 -4.39
N VAL A 14 -5.48 3.07 -5.05
CA VAL A 14 -4.27 2.83 -5.85
C VAL A 14 -3.10 3.54 -5.19
N ILE A 15 -2.10 2.77 -4.78
CA ILE A 15 -0.86 3.25 -4.21
C ILE A 15 0.20 3.21 -5.31
N GLU A 16 0.67 4.38 -5.72
CA GLU A 16 1.66 4.55 -6.78
C GLU A 16 2.55 5.78 -6.51
N TRP A 17 3.87 5.57 -6.49
CA TRP A 17 4.83 6.67 -6.47
C TRP A 17 5.18 7.10 -7.89
N THR A 18 4.76 8.32 -8.26
CA THR A 18 4.85 8.86 -9.63
C THR A 18 5.97 9.87 -9.82
N ASP A 19 6.70 10.24 -8.76
CA ASP A 19 7.82 11.16 -8.89
C ASP A 19 9.01 10.45 -9.55
N ASP A 20 9.43 11.01 -10.69
CA ASP A 20 10.55 10.56 -11.50
C ASP A 20 11.85 11.35 -11.19
N SER A 21 11.83 12.21 -10.17
CA SER A 21 13.01 12.91 -9.66
C SER A 21 14.09 11.93 -9.19
N ARG A 22 15.36 12.29 -9.39
CA ARG A 22 16.52 11.47 -8.99
C ARG A 22 17.11 11.87 -7.64
N ASP A 23 16.46 12.80 -6.94
CA ASP A 23 16.91 13.33 -5.65
C ASP A 23 16.21 12.65 -4.45
N THR A 24 15.16 11.85 -4.69
CA THR A 24 14.44 11.11 -3.66
C THR A 24 14.93 9.65 -3.57
N LEU A 25 15.66 9.32 -2.51
CA LEU A 25 16.13 7.95 -2.23
C LEU A 25 15.07 7.08 -1.51
N SER A 26 14.28 7.69 -0.64
CA SER A 26 13.25 7.00 0.13
C SER A 26 12.11 7.97 0.42
N TYR A 27 10.89 7.50 0.20
CA TYR A 27 9.68 8.25 0.43
C TYR A 27 8.76 7.46 1.36
N ARG A 28 8.30 8.12 2.42
CA ARG A 28 7.24 7.57 3.27
C ARG A 28 5.90 7.95 2.66
N TRP A 29 5.13 6.95 2.25
CA TRP A 29 3.79 7.15 1.74
C TRP A 29 2.91 7.85 2.79
N PRO A 30 2.28 8.99 2.46
CA PRO A 30 1.42 9.73 3.38
C PRO A 30 0.05 9.07 3.41
N ASP A 31 -0.09 8.07 4.26
CA ASP A 31 -1.39 7.48 4.59
C ASP A 31 -1.89 8.12 5.91
N GLU A 32 -3.01 8.84 5.83
CA GLU A 32 -3.63 9.50 6.99
C GLU A 32 -4.22 8.47 7.96
N ASP A 33 -4.82 7.40 7.43
CA ASP A 33 -5.50 6.38 8.21
C ASP A 33 -4.55 5.22 8.58
N LYS A 34 -3.38 5.13 7.92
CA LYS A 34 -2.39 4.04 8.07
C LYS A 34 -2.99 2.65 7.85
N GLU A 35 -4.11 2.59 7.15
CA GLU A 35 -4.89 1.40 6.91
C GLU A 35 -4.98 1.16 5.41
N ILE A 36 -4.35 0.07 4.97
CA ILE A 36 -4.43 -0.37 3.59
C ILE A 36 -5.79 -1.03 3.40
N LYS A 37 -6.61 -0.45 2.51
CA LYS A 37 -7.94 -0.99 2.21
C LYS A 37 -7.83 -2.35 1.50
N ASN A 38 -8.76 -3.23 1.85
CA ASN A 38 -8.88 -4.52 1.19
C ASN A 38 -9.19 -4.36 -0.30
N GLY A 39 -8.34 -4.96 -1.14
CA GLY A 39 -8.43 -4.88 -2.59
C GLY A 39 -7.66 -3.69 -3.20
N ALA A 40 -6.90 -2.94 -2.40
CA ALA A 40 -6.04 -1.88 -2.91
C ALA A 40 -5.02 -2.42 -3.93
N GLN A 41 -4.62 -1.58 -4.87
CA GLN A 41 -3.64 -1.90 -5.91
C GLN A 41 -2.35 -1.16 -5.61
N LEU A 42 -1.26 -1.90 -5.52
CA LEU A 42 0.08 -1.35 -5.44
C LEU A 42 0.75 -1.46 -6.81
N ILE A 43 1.18 -0.32 -7.35
CA ILE A 43 1.91 -0.26 -8.61
C ILE A 43 3.34 0.17 -8.29
N VAL A 44 4.29 -0.73 -8.58
CA VAL A 44 5.72 -0.49 -8.40
C VAL A 44 6.37 -0.38 -9.78
N ARG A 45 7.01 0.75 -10.07
CA ARG A 45 7.65 1.00 -11.37
C ARG A 45 9.00 0.26 -11.46
N GLU A 46 9.52 0.04 -12.66
CA GLU A 46 10.70 -0.80 -12.96
C GLU A 46 12.01 -0.40 -12.25
N SER A 47 12.09 0.81 -11.70
CA SER A 47 13.25 1.33 -10.95
C SER A 47 13.00 1.51 -9.45
N GLN A 48 11.85 1.05 -8.95
CA GLN A 48 11.41 1.30 -7.57
C GLN A 48 11.27 -0.01 -6.78
N GLN A 49 11.32 0.12 -5.46
CA GLN A 49 10.96 -0.93 -4.51
C GLN A 49 10.09 -0.31 -3.41
N VAL A 50 9.17 -1.11 -2.88
CA VAL A 50 8.27 -0.68 -1.81
C VAL A 50 8.46 -1.59 -0.60
N GLN A 51 8.87 -1.02 0.52
CA GLN A 51 9.03 -1.72 1.79
C GLN A 51 7.86 -1.39 2.71
N PHE A 52 7.12 -2.41 3.14
CA PHE A 52 6.09 -2.25 4.15
C PHE A 52 6.72 -2.27 5.54
N VAL A 53 6.19 -1.44 6.42
CA VAL A 53 6.63 -1.35 7.82
C VAL A 53 5.43 -1.53 8.73
N ALA A 54 5.52 -2.49 9.64
CA ALA A 54 4.45 -2.88 10.55
C ALA A 54 5.00 -3.00 11.97
N ALA A 55 4.32 -2.42 12.96
CA ALA A 55 4.76 -2.45 14.37
C ALA A 55 6.25 -2.08 14.59
N GLY A 56 6.81 -1.22 13.73
CA GLY A 56 8.22 -0.81 13.77
C GLY A 56 9.21 -1.80 13.14
N GLN A 57 8.73 -2.86 12.48
CA GLN A 57 9.53 -3.86 11.80
C GLN A 57 9.29 -3.86 10.28
N TYR A 58 10.31 -4.25 9.53
CA TYR A 58 10.16 -4.49 8.09
C TYR A 58 9.31 -5.73 7.87
N ALA A 59 8.22 -5.52 7.14
CA ALA A 59 7.33 -6.56 6.67
C ALA A 59 7.74 -6.94 5.24
N ASP A 60 6.82 -6.86 4.30
CA ASP A 60 7.01 -7.31 2.92
C ASP A 60 7.75 -6.29 2.05
N LEU A 61 8.59 -6.80 1.15
CA LEU A 61 9.27 -6.04 0.10
C LEU A 61 8.63 -6.36 -1.26
N PHE A 62 8.10 -5.34 -1.92
CA PHE A 62 7.50 -5.45 -3.24
C PHE A 62 8.48 -4.96 -4.31
N ASN A 63 8.73 -5.84 -5.28
CA ASN A 63 9.50 -5.58 -6.49
C ASN A 63 8.62 -4.91 -7.57
N PRO A 64 9.22 -4.41 -8.66
CA PRO A 64 8.46 -3.85 -9.78
C PRO A 64 7.34 -4.76 -10.28
N GLY A 65 6.19 -4.16 -10.55
CA GLY A 65 4.98 -4.86 -10.98
C GLY A 65 3.71 -4.33 -10.32
N LYS A 66 2.60 -4.97 -10.65
CA LYS A 66 1.28 -4.68 -10.09
C LYS A 66 0.92 -5.74 -9.05
N HIS A 67 0.63 -5.31 -7.83
CA HIS A 67 0.29 -6.17 -6.70
C HIS A 67 -1.10 -5.82 -6.18
N THR A 68 -1.89 -6.83 -5.85
CA THR A 68 -3.18 -6.63 -5.17
C THR A 68 -2.98 -6.82 -3.68
N LEU A 69 -3.22 -5.76 -2.92
CA LEU A 69 -3.13 -5.76 -1.47
C LEU A 69 -4.49 -6.17 -0.89
N GLY A 70 -4.48 -7.17 -0.01
CA GLY A 70 -5.63 -7.57 0.78
C GLY A 70 -5.15 -8.02 2.15
N THR A 71 -6.02 -7.98 3.16
CA THR A 71 -5.70 -8.43 4.54
C THR A 71 -5.14 -9.84 4.58
N GLU A 72 -5.51 -10.69 3.63
CA GLU A 72 -5.02 -12.08 3.52
C GLU A 72 -3.65 -12.19 2.83
N ASN A 73 -3.24 -11.18 2.04
CA ASN A 73 -2.08 -11.24 1.14
C ASN A 73 -0.87 -10.42 1.61
N VAL A 74 -0.90 -9.83 2.81
CA VAL A 74 0.27 -9.24 3.44
C VAL A 74 0.75 -10.19 4.55
N PRO A 75 1.53 -11.23 4.20
CA PRO A 75 1.80 -12.37 5.08
C PRO A 75 2.46 -11.99 6.41
N VAL A 76 3.11 -10.83 6.50
CA VAL A 76 3.74 -10.39 7.76
C VAL A 76 2.78 -9.54 8.63
N LEU A 77 1.84 -8.79 8.05
CA LEU A 77 0.86 -8.04 8.84
C LEU A 77 -0.06 -8.97 9.64
N SER A 78 -0.52 -10.05 9.03
CA SER A 78 -1.33 -11.08 9.72
C SER A 78 -0.52 -11.80 10.79
N THR A 79 0.75 -12.11 10.53
CA THR A 79 1.62 -12.82 11.49
C THR A 79 2.00 -11.95 12.70
N ILE A 80 2.14 -10.63 12.54
CA ILE A 80 2.50 -9.71 13.63
C ILE A 80 1.27 -9.25 14.43
N LEU A 81 0.10 -9.13 13.79
CA LEU A 81 -1.12 -8.61 14.43
C LEU A 81 -2.04 -9.70 15.01
N GLY A 82 -1.88 -10.96 14.59
CA GLY A 82 -2.67 -12.10 15.08
C GLY A 82 -3.96 -12.33 14.29
#